data_AF-A0A183UWK3-F1
#
_entry.id   AF-A0A183UWK3-F1
#
_cell.length_a   1.000
_cell.length_b   1.000
_cell.length_c   1.000
_cell.angle_alpha   90.00
_cell.angle_beta   90.00
_cell.angle_gamma   90.00
#
_symmetry.space_group_name_H-M   'P 1'
#
loop_
_entity.id
_entity.type
_entity.pdbx_description
1 polymer ?
#
loop_
_entity_poly.entity_id
_entity_poly.type
_entity_poly.pdbx_seq_one_letter_code
_entity_poly.pdbx_strand_id
1 'polypeptide(L)'
;VIGTLLCGDSPAVGVRVKLIDDDFEQDICTVFGGIYSTVFAIDKYNMVTINTNVYKLSGPDPDDELDAGYTDEKGHFDLSGDTTEMTTIDPHLKIYHDCNDGITPCQRRWKFELPNHYITGGRMPQKTLNIGTWNLEAKLPDESHDCIH
;
A
#
# COMPACT_ATOMS: atom_id res chain seq x y z
N VAL A 1 3.51 -10.65 1.99
CA VAL A 1 3.81 -10.74 0.55
C VAL A 1 5.28 -11.08 0.40
N ILE A 2 5.60 -12.02 -0.49
CA ILE A 2 6.96 -12.48 -0.76
C ILE A 2 7.28 -12.39 -2.24
N GLY A 3 8.56 -12.25 -2.57
CA GLY A 3 9.02 -12.27 -3.95
C GLY A 3 10.54 -12.28 -4.07
N THR A 4 11.02 -12.28 -5.31
CA THR A 4 12.44 -12.14 -5.64
C THR A 4 12.62 -11.09 -6.73
N LEU A 5 13.56 -10.18 -6.54
CA LEU A 5 13.87 -9.11 -7.48
C LEU A 5 15.25 -9.35 -8.11
N LEU A 6 15.34 -9.17 -9.41
CA LEU A 6 16.55 -9.27 -10.21
C LEU A 6 16.86 -7.93 -10.88
N CYS A 7 18.13 -7.72 -11.20
CA CYS A 7 18.60 -6.64 -12.06
C CYS A 7 19.53 -7.25 -13.12
N GLY A 8 19.02 -7.39 -14.35
CA GLY A 8 19.68 -8.21 -15.37
C GLY A 8 19.72 -9.69 -14.93
N ASP A 9 20.91 -10.30 -14.99
CA ASP A 9 21.11 -11.71 -14.61
C ASP A 9 21.46 -11.92 -13.12
N SER A 10 21.51 -10.84 -12.32
CA SER A 10 21.93 -10.87 -10.92
C SER A 10 20.77 -10.57 -9.97
N PRO A 11 20.78 -11.13 -8.74
CA PRO A 11 19.86 -10.71 -7.69
C PRO A 11 19.97 -9.21 -7.41
N ALA A 12 18.83 -8.54 -7.30
CA ALA A 12 18.78 -7.13 -6.93
C ALA A 12 18.84 -7.03 -5.40
N VAL A 13 20.05 -6.87 -4.86
CA VAL A 13 20.32 -6.81 -3.41
C VAL A 13 20.10 -5.40 -2.88
N GLY A 14 19.51 -5.27 -1.70
CA GLY A 14 19.33 -3.97 -1.03
C GLY A 14 18.29 -3.06 -1.68
N VAL A 15 17.40 -3.62 -2.50
CA VAL A 15 16.24 -2.91 -3.07
C VAL A 15 15.24 -2.66 -1.95
N ARG A 16 14.80 -1.41 -1.79
CA ARG A 16 13.81 -1.07 -0.76
C ARG A 16 12.42 -1.42 -1.24
N VAL A 17 11.68 -2.12 -0.39
CA VAL A 17 10.30 -2.53 -0.63
C VAL A 17 9.42 -2.04 0.50
N LYS A 18 8.22 -1.57 0.18
CA LYS A 18 7.21 -1.16 1.16
C LYS A 18 5.87 -1.76 0.83
N LEU A 19 5.22 -2.28 1.85
CA LEU A 19 3.81 -2.59 1.86
C LEU A 19 3.10 -1.39 2.48
N ILE A 20 2.18 -0.79 1.73
CA ILE A 20 1.40 0.36 2.18
C ILE A 20 -0.08 0.08 2.00
N ASP A 21 -0.89 0.75 2.79
CA ASP A 21 -2.29 0.99 2.44
C ASP A 21 -2.38 2.27 1.63
N ASP A 22 -3.04 2.21 0.47
CA ASP A 22 -3.26 3.37 -0.39
C ASP A 22 -4.75 3.66 -0.42
N ASP A 23 -5.26 4.14 0.71
CA ASP A 23 -6.64 4.58 0.80
C ASP A 23 -6.85 5.74 -0.18
N PHE A 24 -7.57 5.47 -1.27
CA PHE A 24 -7.92 6.48 -2.25
C PHE A 24 -8.92 7.48 -1.63
N GLU A 25 -8.43 8.47 -0.88
CA GLU A 25 -9.11 9.68 -0.39
C GLU A 25 -10.64 9.55 -0.25
N GLN A 26 -11.20 8.60 0.52
CA GLN A 26 -12.63 8.60 0.84
C GLN A 26 -12.98 8.03 2.22
N ASP A 27 -12.42 8.64 3.26
CA ASP A 27 -13.12 8.77 4.55
C ASP A 27 -13.73 10.19 4.68
N ILE A 28 -14.49 10.57 3.66
CA ILE A 28 -15.27 11.81 3.66
C ILE A 28 -16.50 11.61 4.56
N CYS A 29 -16.36 11.89 5.86
CA CYS A 29 -17.47 12.37 6.68
C CYS A 29 -17.46 13.91 6.70
N THR A 30 -17.91 14.55 5.61
CA THR A 30 -18.12 16.00 5.62
C THR A 30 -19.28 16.33 6.56
N VAL A 31 -18.97 16.85 7.74
CA VAL A 31 -19.96 17.35 8.70
C VAL A 31 -20.57 18.64 8.15
N PHE A 32 -21.71 18.57 7.46
CA PHE A 32 -22.55 19.75 7.26
C PHE A 32 -23.27 20.05 8.58
N GLY A 33 -22.63 20.87 9.42
CA GLY A 33 -23.25 21.44 10.61
C GLY A 33 -24.37 22.40 10.22
N GLY A 34 -25.55 21.87 9.93
CA GLY A 34 -26.75 22.63 9.61
C GLY A 34 -28.00 22.00 10.21
N ILE A 35 -28.45 22.54 11.35
CA ILE A 35 -29.79 22.49 11.98
C ILE A 35 -30.58 21.16 12.12
N TYR A 36 -30.15 20.05 11.53
CA TYR A 36 -30.80 18.74 11.62
C TYR A 36 -29.80 17.69 12.10
N SER A 37 -30.13 16.99 13.18
CA SER A 37 -29.27 16.07 13.94
C SER A 37 -28.99 14.71 13.24
N THR A 38 -29.01 14.65 11.92
CA THR A 38 -28.87 13.39 11.15
C THR A 38 -27.52 13.31 10.47
N VAL A 39 -26.76 12.26 10.77
CA VAL A 39 -25.45 11.97 10.16
C VAL A 39 -25.66 10.98 9.01
N PHE A 40 -25.03 11.24 7.87
CA PHE A 40 -25.04 10.36 6.71
C PHE A 40 -23.60 9.92 6.41
N ALA A 41 -23.36 8.61 6.28
CA ALA A 41 -22.15 8.08 5.67
C ALA A 41 -22.40 7.81 4.18
N ILE A 42 -21.36 8.01 3.37
CA ILE A 42 -21.34 7.68 1.95
C ILE A 42 -20.32 6.55 1.80
N ASP A 43 -20.77 5.35 1.44
CA ASP A 43 -19.88 4.42 0.75
C ASP A 43 -20.04 4.63 -0.76
N LYS A 44 -19.10 4.16 -1.57
CA LYS A 44 -19.10 4.30 -3.06
C LYS A 44 -20.41 3.87 -3.74
N TYR A 45 -21.31 3.19 -3.03
CA TYR A 45 -22.53 2.61 -3.55
C TYR A 45 -23.82 3.06 -2.85
N ASN A 46 -23.82 3.62 -1.62
CA ASN A 46 -25.04 3.99 -0.88
C ASN A 46 -24.85 5.04 0.24
N MET A 47 -25.98 5.71 0.58
CA MET A 47 -26.12 6.57 1.77
C MET A 47 -26.66 5.76 2.95
N VAL A 48 -25.97 5.77 4.09
CA VAL A 48 -26.39 5.11 5.34
C VAL A 48 -26.75 6.16 6.41
N THR A 49 -27.92 6.05 7.02
CA THR A 49 -28.34 6.90 8.15
C THR A 49 -27.72 6.41 9.45
N ILE A 50 -26.93 7.25 10.13
CA ILE A 50 -26.28 6.91 11.39
C ILE A 50 -26.94 7.70 12.52
N ASN A 51 -27.68 7.02 13.40
CA ASN A 51 -28.46 7.64 14.49
C ASN A 51 -27.71 7.68 15.84
N THR A 52 -26.38 7.64 15.83
CA THR A 52 -25.58 7.54 17.06
C THR A 52 -24.48 8.59 17.09
N ASN A 53 -24.11 9.06 18.29
CA ASN A 53 -22.98 9.96 18.53
C ASN A 53 -21.68 9.26 18.07
N VAL A 54 -21.29 9.46 16.81
CA VAL A 54 -20.06 8.90 16.26
C VAL A 54 -18.90 9.74 16.79
N TYR A 55 -18.15 9.13 17.71
CA TYR A 55 -16.82 9.58 18.10
C TYR A 55 -15.95 9.69 16.86
N LYS A 56 -15.08 10.69 16.84
CA LYS A 56 -13.99 10.85 15.88
C LYS A 56 -13.35 9.47 15.60
N LEU A 57 -13.77 8.83 14.51
CA LEU A 57 -13.03 7.74 13.91
C LEU A 57 -11.69 8.37 13.50
N SER A 58 -10.62 7.60 13.62
CA SER A 58 -9.23 7.96 13.32
C SER A 58 -9.17 9.08 12.30
N GLY A 59 -8.46 10.16 12.64
CA GLY A 59 -8.27 11.30 11.73
C GLY A 59 -7.62 10.87 10.41
N PRO A 60 -7.38 11.84 9.50
CA PRO A 60 -7.13 11.60 8.07
C PRO A 60 -6.09 10.49 7.91
N ASP A 61 -6.48 9.35 7.35
CA ASP A 61 -5.56 8.24 7.19
C ASP A 61 -4.45 8.67 6.21
N PRO A 62 -3.21 8.88 6.68
CA PRO A 62 -2.14 9.34 5.82
C PRO A 62 -1.39 8.12 5.30
N ASP A 63 -1.83 7.51 4.18
CA ASP A 63 -1.16 6.39 3.48
C ASP A 63 -0.31 5.49 4.41
N ASP A 64 -0.95 4.58 5.15
CA ASP A 64 -0.28 3.84 6.23
C ASP A 64 0.81 2.88 5.70
N GLU A 65 2.05 3.05 6.17
CA GLU A 65 3.13 2.08 5.94
C GLU A 65 2.91 0.85 6.83
N LEU A 66 2.38 -0.21 6.23
CA LEU A 66 2.08 -1.48 6.91
C LEU A 66 3.37 -2.23 7.28
N ASP A 67 4.35 -2.25 6.37
CA ASP A 67 5.66 -2.85 6.59
C ASP A 67 6.67 -2.35 5.55
N ALA A 68 7.96 -2.37 5.89
CA ALA A 68 9.04 -1.99 4.98
C ALA A 68 10.31 -2.79 5.22
N GLY A 69 11.05 -3.04 4.15
CA GLY A 69 12.26 -3.84 4.22
C GLY A 69 13.16 -3.66 3.01
N TYR A 70 14.21 -4.47 2.97
CA TYR A 70 15.17 -4.50 1.89
C TYR A 70 15.35 -5.94 1.40
N THR A 71 15.58 -6.11 0.11
CA THR A 71 15.90 -7.43 -0.44
C THR A 71 17.24 -7.95 0.07
N ASP A 72 17.31 -9.25 0.31
CA ASP A 72 18.51 -9.95 0.78
C ASP A 72 19.54 -10.20 -0.34
N GLU A 73 20.61 -10.95 -0.03
CA GLU A 73 21.67 -11.34 -0.98
C GLU A 73 21.17 -12.17 -2.18
N LYS A 74 19.99 -12.77 -2.08
CA LYS A 74 19.32 -13.52 -3.14
C LYS A 74 18.25 -12.68 -3.83
N GLY A 75 18.14 -11.39 -3.52
CA GLY A 75 17.10 -10.50 -4.03
C GLY A 75 15.72 -10.80 -3.45
N HIS A 76 15.63 -11.62 -2.40
CA HIS A 76 14.37 -12.04 -1.79
C HIS A 76 13.89 -11.02 -0.75
N PHE A 77 12.56 -10.85 -0.67
CA PHE A 77 11.91 -10.09 0.39
C PHE A 77 10.67 -10.83 0.91
N ASP A 78 10.34 -10.55 2.17
CA ASP A 78 9.14 -11.00 2.87
C ASP A 78 8.64 -9.85 3.74
N LEU A 79 7.45 -9.35 3.44
CA LEU A 79 6.79 -8.26 4.17
C LEU A 79 5.43 -8.70 4.68
N SER A 80 5.06 -8.27 5.87
CA SER A 80 3.71 -8.45 6.41
C SER A 80 3.37 -7.34 7.39
N GLY A 81 2.18 -6.78 7.28
CA GLY A 81 1.69 -5.78 8.24
C GLY A 81 0.23 -5.99 8.57
N ASP A 82 -0.22 -5.24 9.58
CA ASP A 82 -1.61 -5.16 10.02
C ASP A 82 -1.96 -3.71 10.34
N THR A 83 -3.22 -3.37 10.12
CA THR A 83 -3.80 -2.06 10.43
C THR A 83 -5.18 -2.25 11.08
N THR A 84 -5.66 -1.23 11.76
CA THR A 84 -6.98 -1.22 12.40
C THR A 84 -7.90 -0.22 11.71
N GLU A 85 -8.62 -0.70 10.71
CA GLU A 85 -9.58 0.09 9.93
C GLU A 85 -11.00 -0.43 10.04
N MET A 86 -11.95 0.48 9.79
CA MET A 86 -13.37 0.14 9.71
C MET A 86 -13.74 -0.42 8.32
N THR A 87 -12.97 -0.05 7.30
CA THR A 87 -13.12 -0.43 5.89
C THR A 87 -12.18 -1.58 5.52
N THR A 88 -12.18 -1.96 4.24
CA THR A 88 -11.21 -2.93 3.70
C THR A 88 -10.00 -2.16 3.21
N ILE A 89 -8.80 -2.56 3.66
CA ILE A 89 -7.51 -2.03 3.23
C ILE A 89 -7.34 -2.16 1.71
N ASP A 90 -6.62 -1.23 1.08
CA ASP A 90 -6.24 -1.22 -0.35
C ASP A 90 -4.71 -1.40 -0.48
N PRO A 91 -4.20 -2.64 -0.29
CA PRO A 91 -2.78 -2.89 -0.10
C PRO A 91 -2.01 -2.70 -1.41
N HIS A 92 -0.94 -1.90 -1.35
CA HIS A 92 -0.02 -1.69 -2.47
C HIS A 92 1.41 -2.09 -2.10
N LEU A 93 2.13 -2.64 -3.07
CA LEU A 93 3.58 -2.85 -2.96
C LEU A 93 4.31 -1.75 -3.74
N LYS A 94 5.19 -1.02 -3.05
CA LYS A 94 6.11 -0.04 -3.64
C LYS A 94 7.53 -0.63 -3.64
N ILE A 95 8.18 -0.62 -4.79
CA ILE A 95 9.55 -1.08 -4.99
C ILE A 95 10.40 0.10 -5.46
N TYR A 96 11.48 0.40 -4.73
CA TYR A 96 12.40 1.51 -5.03
C TYR A 96 13.78 0.96 -5.41
N HIS A 97 14.24 1.24 -6.62
CA HIS A 97 15.48 0.68 -7.15
C HIS A 97 16.22 1.62 -8.11
N ASP A 98 17.52 1.38 -8.23
CA ASP A 98 18.40 2.11 -9.16
C ASP A 98 18.87 1.22 -10.33
N CYS A 99 18.25 0.05 -10.51
CA CYS A 99 18.58 -0.87 -11.61
C CYS A 99 18.48 -0.17 -12.97
N ASN A 100 19.58 -0.14 -13.72
CA ASN A 100 19.74 0.56 -14.99
C ASN A 100 19.34 2.06 -14.96
N ASP A 101 19.41 2.72 -13.81
CA ASP A 101 18.97 4.12 -13.66
C ASP A 101 20.10 5.16 -13.85
N GLY A 102 21.35 4.71 -13.93
CA GLY A 102 22.51 5.56 -14.26
C GLY A 102 22.85 6.58 -13.16
N ILE A 103 22.92 7.87 -13.53
CA ILE A 103 23.20 9.01 -12.60
C ILE A 103 21.93 9.83 -12.39
N THR A 104 20.75 9.22 -12.54
CA THR A 104 19.48 9.91 -12.35
C THR A 104 19.29 10.20 -10.86
N PRO A 105 18.94 11.44 -10.47
CA PRO A 105 18.59 11.70 -9.09
C PRO A 105 17.29 10.97 -8.77
N CYS A 106 17.21 10.40 -7.56
CA CYS A 106 16.05 9.68 -7.04
C CYS A 106 15.86 8.27 -7.62
N GLN A 107 15.19 7.40 -6.89
CA GLN A 107 15.08 5.99 -7.30
C GLN A 107 13.90 5.78 -8.24
N ARG A 108 14.02 4.83 -9.18
CA ARG A 108 12.86 4.31 -9.89
C ARG A 108 11.92 3.66 -8.87
N ARG A 109 10.64 4.02 -8.95
CA ARG A 109 9.59 3.52 -8.08
C ARG A 109 8.51 2.86 -8.92
N TRP A 110 8.33 1.56 -8.70
CA TRP A 110 7.19 0.81 -9.20
C TRP A 110 6.19 0.57 -8.07
N LYS A 111 4.93 0.93 -8.31
CA LYS A 111 3.81 0.77 -7.36
C LYS A 111 2.71 -0.02 -8.05
N PHE A 112 2.20 -1.05 -7.39
CA PHE A 112 1.04 -1.80 -7.89
C PHE A 112 0.19 -2.34 -6.74
N GLU A 113 -1.10 -2.49 -7.02
CA GLU A 113 -2.11 -3.01 -6.09
C GLU A 113 -1.94 -4.51 -5.89
N LEU A 114 -2.08 -4.97 -4.65
CA LEU A 114 -2.10 -6.38 -4.29
C LEU A 114 -3.55 -6.87 -4.22
N PRO A 115 -3.86 -8.12 -4.62
CA PRO A 115 -5.23 -8.59 -4.61
C PRO A 115 -5.83 -8.68 -3.19
N ASN A 116 -6.99 -8.02 -3.00
CA ASN A 116 -7.65 -7.90 -1.69
C ASN A 116 -8.02 -9.25 -1.02
N HIS A 117 -8.08 -10.36 -1.77
CA HIS A 117 -8.39 -11.68 -1.21
C HIS A 117 -7.24 -12.32 -0.39
N TYR A 118 -6.08 -11.66 -0.34
CA TYR A 118 -4.97 -12.00 0.56
C TYR A 118 -5.05 -11.27 1.91
N ILE A 119 -5.97 -10.32 2.06
CA ILE A 119 -6.27 -9.65 3.32
C ILE A 119 -6.97 -10.67 4.23
N THR A 120 -6.52 -10.78 5.47
CA THR A 120 -7.08 -11.73 6.44
C THR A 120 -7.32 -11.02 7.77
N GLY A 121 -8.41 -11.37 8.46
CA GLY A 121 -8.71 -10.79 9.76
C GLY A 121 -7.73 -11.24 10.85
N GLY A 122 -7.31 -10.29 11.68
CA GLY A 122 -6.37 -10.49 12.78
C GLY A 122 -4.94 -10.09 12.42
N ARG A 123 -4.08 -9.98 13.44
CA ARG A 123 -2.70 -9.44 13.31
C ARG A 123 -1.73 -10.35 12.57
N MET A 124 -2.05 -11.64 12.45
CA MET A 124 -1.18 -12.62 11.82
C MET A 124 -1.76 -13.00 10.46
N PRO A 125 -1.04 -12.77 9.35
CA PRO A 125 -1.54 -13.09 8.02
C PRO A 125 -1.78 -14.59 7.89
N GLN A 126 -2.99 -14.98 7.46
CA GLN A 126 -3.34 -16.39 7.23
C GLN A 126 -2.97 -16.86 5.82
N LYS A 127 -2.64 -15.92 4.93
CA LYS A 127 -2.25 -16.16 3.55
C LYS A 127 -1.11 -15.23 3.17
N THR A 128 -0.21 -15.73 2.35
CA THR A 128 0.92 -14.95 1.84
C THR A 128 0.86 -14.96 0.32
N LEU A 129 0.75 -13.77 -0.28
CA LEU A 129 0.91 -13.60 -1.73
C LEU A 129 2.38 -13.79 -2.11
N ASN A 130 2.65 -14.66 -3.07
CA ASN A 130 3.95 -14.77 -3.72
C ASN A 130 3.88 -14.14 -5.12
N ILE A 131 4.57 -13.01 -5.32
CA ILE A 131 4.58 -12.30 -6.61
C ILE A 131 5.53 -12.93 -7.64
N GLY A 132 6.28 -13.97 -7.25
CA GLY A 132 7.26 -14.63 -8.09
C GLY A 132 8.57 -13.85 -8.21
N THR A 133 9.21 -13.97 -9.37
CA THR A 133 10.48 -13.31 -9.68
C THR A 133 10.28 -12.22 -10.72
N TRP A 134 10.71 -11.00 -10.39
CA TRP A 134 10.62 -9.84 -11.29
C TRP A 134 11.99 -9.26 -11.60
N ASN A 135 12.23 -8.94 -12.86
CA ASN A 135 13.46 -8.29 -13.30
C ASN A 135 13.23 -6.79 -13.48
N LEU A 136 13.88 -5.99 -12.63
CA LEU A 136 13.77 -4.53 -12.54
C LEU A 136 14.53 -3.80 -13.67
N GLU A 137 15.26 -4.53 -14.51
CA GLU A 137 15.83 -4.00 -15.76
C GLU A 137 14.74 -3.56 -16.74
N ALA A 138 13.62 -4.28 -16.78
CA ALA A 138 12.49 -3.91 -17.61
C ALA A 138 11.87 -2.59 -17.15
N LYS A 139 11.40 -1.79 -18.10
CA LYS A 139 10.56 -0.63 -17.79
C LYS A 139 9.14 -1.10 -17.54
N LEU A 140 8.66 -0.92 -16.32
CA LEU A 140 7.35 -1.42 -15.91
C LEU A 140 6.26 -0.37 -16.18
N PRO A 141 5.01 -0.80 -16.42
CA PRO A 141 3.89 0.12 -16.54
C PRO A 141 3.75 0.97 -15.28
N ASP A 142 3.44 2.26 -15.47
CA ASP A 142 3.21 3.23 -14.39
C ASP A 142 4.41 3.41 -13.42
N GLU A 143 5.60 3.01 -13.86
CA GLU A 143 6.83 3.29 -13.16
C GLU A 143 7.15 4.80 -13.19
N SER A 144 7.56 5.31 -12.03
CA SER A 144 7.84 6.73 -11.79
C SER A 144 9.20 6.88 -11.11
N HIS A 145 9.65 8.10 -10.85
CA HIS A 145 10.81 8.37 -10.00
C HIS A 145 10.35 9.01 -8.70
N ASP A 146 10.91 8.57 -7.57
CA ASP A 146 10.57 9.09 -6.25
C ASP A 146 11.82 9.39 -5.42
N CYS A 147 11.88 10.61 -4.90
CA CYS A 147 12.99 11.16 -4.13
C CYS A 147 12.74 11.08 -2.62
N ILE A 148 11.49 10.84 -2.22
CA ILE A 148 11.04 10.90 -0.85
C ILE A 148 10.72 9.47 -0.43
N HIS A 149 11.45 9.03 0.59
CA HIS A 149 11.49 7.66 1.05
C HIS A 149 10.74 7.52 2.36
#